data_AF-A0A316H968-F1
#
_entry.id   AF-A0A316H968-F1
#
_cell.length_a   1.000
_cell.length_b   1.000
_cell.length_c   1.000
_cell.angle_alpha   90.00
_cell.angle_beta   90.00
_cell.angle_gamma   90.00
#
_symmetry.space_group_name_H-M   'P 1'
#
loop_
_entity.id
_entity.type
_entity.pdbx_description
1 polymer ?
#
loop_
_entity_poly.entity_id
_entity_poly.type
_entity_poly.pdbx_seq_one_letter_code
_entity_poly.pdbx_strand_id
1 'polypeptide(L)'
;MDPHSYDNVDIAIIKPHFGVAENGAAWITEDQLGHRVILFITQHLVAIVCATDQVANMNDAYDRIAGLDFGWVAFIAGPSKPPISNSPRF
;
A
#
# COMPACT_ATOMS: atom_id res chain seq x y z
N MET A 1 10.59 -13.12 -17.52
CA MET A 1 11.60 -12.44 -16.67
C MET A 1 11.75 -13.24 -15.39
N ASP A 2 12.98 -13.47 -14.95
CA ASP A 2 13.36 -14.36 -13.84
C ASP A 2 13.14 -13.66 -12.48
N PRO A 3 12.44 -14.26 -11.51
CA PRO A 3 12.27 -13.71 -10.15
C PRO A 3 13.59 -13.41 -9.42
N HIS A 4 14.70 -14.05 -9.79
CA HIS A 4 16.02 -13.82 -9.20
C HIS A 4 16.70 -12.53 -9.67
N SER A 5 16.18 -11.83 -10.67
CA SER A 5 16.74 -10.53 -11.08
C SER A 5 16.46 -9.40 -10.09
N TYR A 6 15.69 -9.67 -9.02
CA TYR A 6 15.29 -8.69 -8.02
C TYR A 6 16.17 -8.71 -6.74
N ASP A 7 17.27 -9.46 -6.74
CA ASP A 7 18.16 -9.64 -5.58
C ASP A 7 18.82 -8.33 -5.07
N ASN A 8 18.72 -7.23 -5.85
CA ASN A 8 19.22 -5.90 -5.51
C ASN A 8 18.13 -4.80 -5.50
N VAL A 9 16.83 -5.15 -5.42
CA VAL A 9 15.78 -4.13 -5.31
C VAL A 9 15.59 -3.73 -3.86
N ASP A 10 16.51 -2.90 -3.38
CA ASP A 10 16.43 -2.28 -2.06
C ASP A 10 15.19 -1.39 -1.93
N ILE A 11 14.76 -0.77 -3.04
CA ILE A 11 13.66 0.19 -3.06
C ILE A 11 12.72 -0.07 -4.25
N ALA A 12 11.43 -0.26 -3.98
CA ALA A 12 10.38 -0.19 -5.00
C ALA A 12 9.59 1.12 -4.85
N ILE A 13 9.37 1.80 -5.97
CA ILE A 13 8.50 2.98 -6.03
C ILE A 13 7.26 2.59 -6.81
N ILE A 14 6.10 2.72 -6.18
CA ILE A 14 4.79 2.44 -6.77
C ILE A 14 3.94 3.70 -6.77
N LYS A 15 3.07 3.82 -7.77
CA LYS A 15 2.12 4.93 -7.88
C LYS A 15 0.70 4.38 -7.73
N PRO A 16 0.19 4.15 -6.50
CA PRO A 16 -1.17 3.69 -6.25
C PRO A 16 -2.23 4.55 -6.95
N HIS A 17 -3.41 3.97 -7.15
CA HIS A 17 -4.56 4.67 -7.73
C HIS A 17 -5.05 5.82 -6.84
N PHE A 18 -5.13 5.57 -5.53
CA PHE A 18 -5.45 6.60 -4.53
C PHE A 18 -5.01 6.16 -3.12
N GLY A 19 -4.92 7.14 -2.21
CA GLY A 19 -4.65 6.92 -0.79
C GLY A 19 -5.87 7.16 0.11
N VAL A 20 -5.85 6.58 1.31
CA VAL A 20 -6.84 6.79 2.37
C VAL A 20 -6.18 7.59 3.48
N ALA A 21 -6.66 8.82 3.69
CA ALA A 21 -6.03 9.75 4.62
C ALA A 21 -6.11 9.28 6.09
N GLU A 22 -7.19 8.61 6.47
CA GLU A 22 -7.44 8.10 7.83
C GLU A 22 -6.29 7.24 8.38
N ASN A 23 -5.79 6.30 7.57
CA ASN A 23 -4.86 5.27 8.02
C ASN A 23 -3.58 5.19 7.17
N GLY A 24 -3.41 6.09 6.21
CA GLY A 24 -2.28 6.09 5.27
C GLY A 24 -2.25 4.87 4.36
N ALA A 25 -3.38 4.18 4.16
CA ALA A 25 -3.45 3.06 3.25
C ALA A 25 -3.47 3.52 1.79
N ALA A 26 -2.84 2.76 0.91
CA ALA A 26 -2.86 2.98 -0.53
C ALA A 26 -3.61 1.86 -1.23
N TRP A 27 -4.55 2.20 -2.12
CA TRP A 27 -5.23 1.24 -2.99
C TRP A 27 -4.33 0.89 -4.16
N ILE A 28 -3.99 -0.40 -4.28
CA ILE A 28 -3.14 -0.92 -5.33
C ILE A 28 -3.79 -2.09 -6.04
N THR A 29 -3.46 -2.21 -7.32
CA THR A 29 -3.95 -3.24 -8.22
C THR A 29 -2.75 -3.93 -8.89
N GLU A 30 -2.98 -5.11 -9.45
CA GLU A 30 -1.92 -5.90 -10.10
C GLU A 30 -1.22 -5.18 -11.26
N ASP A 31 -1.95 -4.36 -12.02
CA ASP A 31 -1.39 -3.57 -13.13
C ASP A 31 -0.32 -2.56 -12.69
N GLN A 32 -0.40 -2.08 -11.45
CA GLN A 32 0.55 -1.09 -10.92
C GLN A 32 1.78 -1.72 -10.29
N LEU A 33 1.69 -2.97 -9.84
CA LEU A 33 2.83 -3.68 -9.25
C LEU A 33 3.71 -4.36 -10.31
N GLY A 34 3.13 -4.75 -11.44
CA GLY A 34 3.76 -5.63 -12.43
C GLY A 34 3.89 -7.07 -11.93
N HIS A 35 4.48 -7.27 -10.74
CA HIS A 35 4.53 -8.54 -10.03
C HIS A 35 4.26 -8.35 -8.53
N ARG A 36 3.30 -9.10 -7.98
CA ARG A 36 2.92 -9.04 -6.56
C ARG A 36 4.08 -9.37 -5.60
N VAL A 37 5.07 -10.12 -6.08
CA VAL A 37 6.28 -10.46 -5.32
C VAL A 37 6.98 -9.22 -4.80
N ILE A 38 6.91 -8.08 -5.53
CA ILE A 38 7.60 -6.83 -5.17
C ILE A 38 7.27 -6.35 -3.76
N LEU A 39 6.02 -6.57 -3.30
CA LEU A 39 5.58 -6.20 -1.96
C LEU A 39 6.30 -6.94 -0.84
N PHE A 40 6.88 -8.09 -1.15
CA PHE A 40 7.51 -9.00 -0.18
C PHE A 40 9.03 -9.00 -0.27
N ILE A 41 9.60 -8.75 -1.45
CA ILE A 41 11.05 -8.80 -1.66
C ILE A 41 11.75 -7.46 -1.40
N THR A 42 11.07 -6.33 -1.58
CA THR A 42 11.72 -5.02 -1.42
C THR A 42 11.91 -4.66 0.04
N GLN A 43 13.10 -4.14 0.38
CA GLN A 43 13.40 -3.65 1.73
C GLN A 43 12.65 -2.35 2.03
N HIS A 44 12.45 -1.50 1.02
CA HIS A 44 11.75 -0.24 1.14
C HIS A 44 10.70 -0.08 0.04
N LEU A 45 9.43 0.00 0.44
CA LEU A 45 8.33 0.31 -0.47
C LEU A 45 7.94 1.78 -0.32
N VAL A 46 8.02 2.53 -1.41
CA VAL A 46 7.64 3.95 -1.49
C VAL A 46 6.39 4.07 -2.36
N ALA A 47 5.29 4.51 -1.77
CA ALA A 47 4.05 4.79 -2.49
C ALA A 47 3.90 6.31 -2.70
N ILE A 48 3.72 6.73 -3.95
CA ILE A 48 3.50 8.14 -4.30
C ILE A 48 2.05 8.34 -4.68
N VAL A 49 1.33 9.13 -3.89
CA VAL A 49 -0.09 9.47 -4.09
C VAL A 49 -0.19 10.96 -4.44
N CYS A 50 -0.98 11.31 -5.44
CA CYS A 50 -1.28 12.72 -5.72
C CYS A 50 -2.21 13.27 -4.64
N ALA A 51 -2.03 14.52 -4.22
CA ALA A 51 -2.91 15.16 -3.22
C ALA A 51 -4.38 15.25 -3.68
N THR A 52 -4.65 15.15 -4.98
CA THR A 52 -6.02 15.08 -5.53
C THR A 52 -6.60 13.67 -5.51
N ASP A 53 -5.76 12.65 -5.35
CA ASP A 53 -6.11 11.23 -5.43
C ASP A 53 -6.10 10.61 -4.03
N GLN A 54 -6.90 11.17 -3.14
CA GLN A 54 -7.08 10.66 -1.78
C GLN A 54 -8.55 10.72 -1.36
N VAL A 55 -8.94 9.77 -0.52
CA VAL A 55 -10.24 9.73 0.14
C VAL A 55 -10.05 9.87 1.65
N ALA A 56 -11.08 10.34 2.35
CA ALA A 56 -10.92 10.65 3.77
C ALA A 56 -10.78 9.38 4.61
N ASN A 57 -11.63 8.38 4.37
CA ASN A 57 -11.74 7.17 5.19
C ASN A 57 -11.94 5.92 4.33
N MET A 58 -11.90 4.75 4.98
CA MET A 58 -12.07 3.46 4.28
C MET A 58 -13.45 3.27 3.67
N ASN A 59 -14.52 3.85 4.22
CA ASN A 59 -15.86 3.74 3.64
C ASN A 59 -15.90 4.44 2.28
N ASP A 60 -15.39 5.67 2.19
CA ASP A 60 -15.27 6.40 0.92
C ASP A 60 -14.39 5.65 -0.08
N ALA A 61 -13.37 4.93 0.40
CA ALA A 61 -12.52 4.08 -0.43
C ALA A 61 -13.33 2.94 -1.07
N TYR A 62 -14.15 2.24 -0.28
CA TYR A 62 -15.02 1.17 -0.75
C TYR A 62 -16.08 1.68 -1.72
N ASP A 63 -16.69 2.83 -1.44
CA ASP A 63 -17.66 3.46 -2.34
C ASP A 63 -17.01 3.82 -3.69
N ARG A 64 -15.76 4.30 -3.67
CA ARG A 64 -15.02 4.65 -4.89
C ARG A 64 -14.67 3.44 -5.75
N ILE A 65 -14.40 2.27 -5.15
CA ILE A 65 -14.08 1.04 -5.88
C ILE A 65 -15.30 0.16 -6.15
N ALA A 66 -16.47 0.55 -5.65
CA ALA A 66 -17.70 -0.19 -5.83
C ALA A 66 -18.02 -0.32 -7.33
N GLY A 67 -18.19 -1.55 -7.80
CA GLY A 67 -18.54 -1.83 -9.20
C GLY A 67 -17.36 -1.79 -10.19
N LEU A 68 -16.13 -1.62 -9.71
CA LEU A 68 -14.94 -1.83 -10.53
C LEU A 68 -14.59 -3.32 -10.55
N ASP A 69 -14.31 -3.85 -11.74
CA ASP A 69 -13.86 -5.22 -11.93
C ASP A 69 -12.32 -5.24 -11.98
N PHE A 70 -11.71 -5.64 -10.86
CA PHE A 70 -10.28 -5.84 -10.75
C PHE A 70 -10.01 -7.31 -10.40
N GLY A 71 -8.90 -7.85 -10.92
CA GLY A 71 -8.42 -9.16 -10.52
C GLY A 71 -7.95 -9.16 -9.07
N TRP A 72 -6.65 -8.92 -8.86
CA TRP A 72 -6.10 -8.79 -7.51
C TRP A 72 -5.86 -7.35 -7.13
N VAL A 73 -6.17 -7.07 -5.87
CA VAL A 73 -6.14 -5.76 -5.26
C VAL A 73 -5.71 -5.88 -3.80
N ALA A 74 -5.12 -4.81 -3.27
CA ALA A 74 -4.82 -4.71 -1.85
C ALA A 74 -4.87 -3.25 -1.38
N PHE A 75 -5.17 -3.08 -0.10
CA PHE A 75 -4.83 -1.86 0.63
C PHE A 75 -3.54 -2.10 1.39
N ILE A 76 -2.51 -1.30 1.14
CA ILE A 76 -1.26 -1.34 1.89
C ILE A 76 -1.18 -0.10 2.77
N ALA A 77 -1.17 -0.32 4.08
CA ALA A 77 -0.88 0.71 5.07
C ALA A 77 0.56 0.59 5.55
N GLY A 78 1.19 1.71 5.85
CA GLY A 78 2.47 1.73 6.56
C GLY A 78 2.34 1.13 7.97
N PRO A 79 3.46 0.80 8.63
CA PRO A 79 3.45 0.35 10.01
C PRO A 79 2.85 1.44 10.90
N SER A 80 1.64 1.21 11.39
CA SER A 80 1.01 2.11 12.34
C SER A 80 1.77 2.04 13.66
N LYS A 81 1.95 3.20 14.31
CA LYS A 81 2.50 3.26 15.66
C LYS A 81 1.64 2.33 16.55
N PRO A 82 2.20 1.27 17.15
CA PRO A 82 1.46 0.54 18.17
C PRO A 82 1.14 1.54 19.30
N PRO A 83 -0.07 1.51 19.88
CA PRO A 83 -0.35 2.24 21.10
C PRO A 83 0.76 1.91 22.09
N ILE A 84 1.35 2.92 22.73
CA ILE A 84 2.15 2.68 23.94
C ILE A 84 1.18 2.09 24.95
N SER A 85 1.09 0.77 24.99
CA SER A 85 0.46 0.04 26.08
C SER A 85 1.35 0.26 27.29
N ASN A 86 0.74 0.76 28.35
CA ASN A 86 1.34 1.16 29.61
C ASN A 86 2.12 -0.04 30.21
N SER A 87 3.43 -0.12 30.00
CA SER A 87 4.28 -1.10 30.68
C SER A 87 4.41 -0.70 32.15
N PRO A 88 4.13 -1.59 33.12
CA PRO A 88 4.29 -1.26 34.52
C PRO A 88 5.78 -1.02 34.79
N ARG A 89 6.09 0.18 35.31
CA ARG A 89 7.42 0.44 35.85
C ARG A 89 7.51 -0.26 37.20
N PHE A 90 8.48 -1.17 37.29
CA PHE A 90 9.05 -1.65 38.55
C PHE A 90 9.44 -0.48 39.45
#